data_AF-A0A369YE60-F1
#
_entry.id   AF-A0A369YE60-F1
#
_cell.length_a   1.000
_cell.length_b   1.000
_cell.length_c   1.000
_cell.angle_alpha   90.00
_cell.angle_beta   90.00
_cell.angle_gamma   90.00
#
_symmetry.space_group_name_H-M   'P 1'
#
loop_
_entity.id
_entity.type
_entity.pdbx_description
1 polymer ?
#
loop_
_entity_poly.entity_id
_entity_poly.type
_entity_poly.pdbx_seq_one_letter_code
_entity_poly.pdbx_strand_id
1 'polypeptide(L)'
;MKPLRPYVYYAYYNWISDNGNTPYLLVNCNYPDVDVPVEFIRDGKIILNISQRSIGQYVVDDEAIRFSARFQGMLRDIYIPFGAAEALYAQESGDGILFQEESYYSEQAYLERSKQLCESTTEKKVVKKKSSHLKLVK
;
A
#
# COMPACT_ATOMS: atom_id res chain seq x y z
N MET A 1 -3.12 8.48 -18.71
CA MET A 1 -1.68 8.26 -18.48
C MET A 1 -1.53 7.51 -17.17
N LYS A 2 -0.58 6.58 -17.05
CA LYS A 2 -0.34 5.90 -15.77
C LYS A 2 0.37 6.84 -14.78
N PRO A 3 0.11 6.72 -13.47
CA PRO A 3 0.86 7.46 -12.45
C PRO A 3 2.33 7.05 -12.45
N LEU A 4 3.21 8.00 -12.14
CA LEU A 4 4.67 7.79 -12.14
C LEU A 4 5.16 7.23 -10.81
N ARG A 5 4.50 7.56 -9.69
CA ARG A 5 4.92 7.20 -8.33
C ARG A 5 5.35 5.74 -8.14
N PRO A 6 4.59 4.72 -8.57
CA PRO A 6 4.97 3.32 -8.33
C PRO A 6 6.29 2.95 -9.00
N TYR A 7 6.55 3.50 -10.19
CA TYR A 7 7.79 3.27 -10.93
C TYR A 7 9.00 3.91 -10.24
N VAL A 8 8.83 5.16 -9.78
CA VAL A 8 9.86 5.87 -9.02
C VAL A 8 10.14 5.17 -7.69
N TYR A 9 9.09 4.70 -7.02
CA TYR A 9 9.20 3.91 -5.81
C TYR A 9 10.05 2.66 -6.02
N TYR A 10 9.76 1.85 -7.05
CA TYR A 10 10.57 0.65 -7.33
C TYR A 10 12.02 0.98 -7.68
N ALA A 11 12.26 2.06 -8.45
CA ALA A 11 13.61 2.48 -8.79
C ALA A 11 14.43 2.81 -7.54
N TYR A 12 13.88 3.61 -6.62
CA TYR A 12 14.56 3.96 -5.37
C TYR A 12 14.63 2.80 -4.38
N TYR A 13 13.58 1.99 -4.27
CA TYR A 13 13.57 0.81 -3.41
C TYR A 13 14.69 -0.17 -3.77
N ASN A 14 14.81 -0.47 -5.07
CA ASN A 14 15.86 -1.36 -5.58
C ASN A 14 17.22 -0.71 -5.41
N TRP A 15 17.39 0.57 -5.77
CA TRP A 15 18.66 1.27 -5.60
C TRP A 15 19.13 1.27 -4.13
N ILE A 16 18.26 1.54 -3.16
CA ILE A 16 18.61 1.47 -1.73
C ILE A 16 19.03 0.03 -1.35
N SER A 17 18.25 -0.96 -1.78
CA SER A 17 18.49 -2.38 -1.44
C SER A 17 19.78 -2.92 -2.07
N ASP A 18 20.06 -2.56 -3.32
CA ASP A 18 21.25 -3.00 -4.06
C ASP A 18 22.53 -2.42 -3.46
N ASN A 19 22.45 -1.25 -2.80
CA ASN A 19 23.55 -0.68 -2.02
C ASN A 19 23.69 -1.28 -0.62
N GLY A 20 22.87 -2.28 -0.26
CA GLY A 20 22.90 -2.91 1.06
C GLY A 20 22.32 -2.06 2.19
N ASN A 21 21.61 -0.98 1.86
CA ASN A 21 20.98 -0.08 2.82
C ASN A 21 19.55 -0.53 3.16
N THR A 22 19.01 -0.02 4.26
CA THR A 22 17.68 -0.38 4.77
C THR A 22 16.64 0.64 4.29
N PRO A 23 15.70 0.27 3.39
CA PRO A 23 14.68 1.18 2.89
C PRO A 23 13.62 1.48 3.96
N TYR A 24 13.45 2.77 4.26
CA TYR A 24 12.47 3.33 5.18
C TYR A 24 11.46 4.18 4.40
N LEU A 25 10.19 3.91 4.61
CA LEU A 25 9.07 4.60 3.97
C LEU A 25 8.40 5.54 4.98
N LEU A 26 8.33 6.83 4.64
CA LEU A 26 7.56 7.83 5.39
C LEU A 26 6.15 7.91 4.82
N VAL A 27 5.16 7.79 5.69
CA VAL A 27 3.74 7.71 5.32
C VAL A 27 2.90 8.73 6.08
N ASN A 28 2.05 9.47 5.37
CA ASN A 28 0.98 10.29 5.94
C ASN A 28 -0.21 9.40 6.34
N CYS A 29 -0.47 9.28 7.64
CA CYS A 29 -1.54 8.43 8.17
C CYS A 29 -2.93 9.06 8.09
N ASN A 30 -3.04 10.33 7.71
CA ASN A 30 -4.33 11.00 7.52
C ASN A 30 -4.91 10.76 6.13
N TYR A 31 -4.14 10.19 5.21
CA TYR A 31 -4.62 9.86 3.87
C TYR A 31 -5.70 8.75 3.95
N PRO A 32 -6.77 8.81 3.13
CA PRO A 32 -7.84 7.83 3.17
C PRO A 32 -7.36 6.38 3.02
N ASP A 33 -8.02 5.46 3.72
CA ASP A 33 -7.78 4.01 3.65
C ASP A 33 -6.38 3.54 4.09
N VAL A 34 -5.52 4.40 4.65
CA VAL A 34 -4.27 3.93 5.29
C VAL A 34 -4.61 3.03 6.48
N ASP A 35 -4.08 1.81 6.47
CA ASP A 35 -4.22 0.83 7.56
C ASP A 35 -2.84 0.48 8.11
N VAL A 36 -2.54 1.06 9.26
CA VAL A 36 -1.31 0.87 10.03
C VAL A 36 -1.65 0.83 11.52
N PRO A 37 -0.84 0.19 12.37
CA PRO A 37 -1.09 0.18 13.81
C PRO A 37 -0.97 1.59 14.40
N VAL A 38 -2.11 2.13 14.83
CA VAL A 38 -2.28 3.53 15.22
C VAL A 38 -1.40 3.95 16.40
N GLU A 39 -1.01 2.99 17.24
CA GLU A 39 -0.17 3.21 18.41
C GLU A 39 1.28 3.62 18.06
N PHE A 40 1.70 3.46 16.80
CA PHE A 40 3.02 3.88 16.31
C PHE A 40 2.99 5.19 15.52
N ILE A 41 1.82 5.81 15.36
CA ILE A 41 1.68 7.08 14.65
C ILE A 41 2.21 8.23 15.53
N ARG A 42 2.99 9.11 14.92
CA ARG A 42 3.55 10.33 15.53
C ARG A 42 3.25 11.50 14.61
N ASP A 43 2.58 12.53 15.12
CA ASP A 43 2.25 13.75 14.36
C ASP A 43 1.56 13.48 13.01
N GLY A 44 0.65 12.49 13.00
CA GLY A 44 -0.06 12.07 11.79
C GLY A 44 0.79 11.30 10.78
N LYS A 45 2.01 10.91 11.14
CA LYS A 45 2.93 10.16 10.28
C LYS A 45 3.42 8.87 10.91
N ILE A 46 3.87 7.95 10.07
CA ILE A 46 4.56 6.74 10.49
C ILE A 46 5.76 6.48 9.57
N ILE A 47 6.82 5.94 10.13
CA ILE A 47 8.01 5.51 9.39
C ILE A 47 8.07 3.98 9.46
N LEU A 48 8.16 3.34 8.30
CA LEU A 48 8.08 1.89 8.18
C LEU A 48 9.36 1.34 7.53
N ASN A 49 9.99 0.39 8.19
CA ASN A 49 11.07 -0.39 7.59
C ASN A 49 10.46 -1.40 6.60
N ILE A 50 10.77 -1.23 5.32
CA ILE A 50 10.28 -2.08 4.22
C ILE A 50 11.38 -2.94 3.60
N SER A 51 12.49 -3.14 4.31
CA SER A 51 13.53 -4.08 3.87
C SER A 51 12.96 -5.50 3.81
N GLN A 52 13.40 -6.30 2.83
CA GLN A 52 12.86 -7.66 2.61
C GLN A 52 12.94 -8.57 3.85
N ARG A 53 13.89 -8.32 4.76
CA ARG A 53 14.04 -9.05 6.03
C ARG A 53 13.02 -8.66 7.11
N SER A 54 12.41 -7.48 7.00
CA SER A 54 11.51 -6.90 8.00
C SER A 54 10.02 -7.10 7.68
N ILE A 55 9.71 -7.48 6.44
CA ILE A 55 8.35 -7.60 5.93
C ILE A 55 8.09 -8.98 5.31
N GLY A 56 6.82 -9.38 5.25
CA GLY A 56 6.36 -10.58 4.55
C GLY A 56 5.15 -10.28 3.68
N GLN A 57 4.82 -11.15 2.71
CA GLN A 57 3.66 -10.96 1.81
C GLN A 57 3.65 -9.58 1.12
N TYR A 58 4.83 -9.11 0.74
CA TYR A 58 5.00 -7.80 0.12
C TYR A 58 4.43 -7.79 -1.30
N VAL A 59 3.45 -6.91 -1.53
CA VAL A 59 2.75 -6.71 -2.79
C VAL A 59 2.63 -5.22 -3.03
N VAL A 60 3.03 -4.79 -4.22
CA VAL A 60 2.92 -3.39 -4.64
C VAL A 60 2.28 -3.38 -6.03
N ASP A 61 1.18 -2.66 -6.16
CA ASP A 61 0.45 -2.47 -7.41
C ASP A 61 0.38 -0.98 -7.79
N ASP A 62 -0.46 -0.60 -8.74
CA ASP A 62 -0.56 0.80 -9.17
C ASP A 62 -1.25 1.71 -8.11
N GLU A 63 -1.99 1.14 -7.14
CA GLU A 63 -2.76 1.89 -6.14
C GLU A 63 -2.12 1.90 -4.75
N ALA A 64 -1.51 0.79 -4.32
CA ALA A 64 -1.07 0.63 -2.93
C ALA A 64 0.15 -0.27 -2.74
N ILE A 65 0.81 -0.05 -1.61
CA ILE A 65 1.84 -0.90 -1.02
C ILE A 65 1.20 -1.71 0.10
N ARG A 66 1.37 -3.03 0.06
CA ARG A 66 0.80 -3.98 1.02
C ARG A 66 1.87 -4.93 1.52
N PHE A 67 1.91 -5.16 2.82
CA PHE A 67 2.78 -6.17 3.42
C PHE A 67 2.34 -6.51 4.83
N SER A 68 2.90 -7.57 5.37
CA SER A 68 2.81 -7.93 6.79
C SER A 68 4.12 -7.58 7.50
N ALA A 69 4.05 -7.04 8.72
CA ALA A 69 5.21 -6.71 9.54
C ALA A 69 4.93 -6.95 11.02
N ARG A 70 5.99 -7.09 11.82
CA ARG A 70 5.87 -7.28 13.27
C ARG A 70 6.02 -5.98 14.02
N PHE A 71 5.02 -5.65 14.83
CA PHE A 71 5.03 -4.52 15.75
C PHE A 71 4.99 -5.06 17.17
N GLN A 72 6.06 -4.84 17.93
CA GLN A 72 6.23 -5.42 19.28
C GLN A 72 5.98 -6.95 19.32
N GLY A 73 6.42 -7.66 18.28
CA GLY A 73 6.26 -9.11 18.14
C GLY A 73 4.91 -9.57 17.59
N MET A 74 3.89 -8.70 17.52
CA MET A 74 2.59 -9.01 16.91
C MET A 74 2.65 -8.79 15.40
N LEU A 75 2.23 -9.80 14.62
CA LEU A 75 2.10 -9.67 13.17
C LEU A 75 0.88 -8.81 12.83
N ARG A 76 1.07 -7.82 11.96
CA ARG A 76 0.02 -6.93 11.44
C ARG A 76 0.13 -6.86 9.93
N ASP A 77 -1.01 -6.83 9.27
CA ASP A 77 -1.09 -6.47 7.86
C ASP A 77 -1.12 -4.94 7.75
N ILE A 78 -0.47 -4.44 6.71
CA ILE A 78 -0.24 -3.02 6.45
C ILE A 78 -0.73 -2.72 5.04
N TYR A 79 -1.50 -1.65 4.92
CA TYR A 79 -1.99 -1.15 3.64
C TYR A 79 -1.75 0.35 3.53
N ILE A 80 -1.05 0.75 2.47
CA ILE A 80 -0.60 2.12 2.27
C ILE A 80 -0.93 2.49 0.81
N PRO A 81 -1.97 3.30 0.57
CA PRO A 81 -2.16 3.90 -0.74
C PRO A 81 -0.93 4.69 -1.17
N PHE A 82 -0.58 4.65 -2.45
CA PHE A 82 0.57 5.39 -2.96
C PHE A 82 0.47 6.90 -2.72
N GLY A 83 -0.74 7.45 -2.61
CA GLY A 83 -0.99 8.83 -2.22
C GLY A 83 -0.48 9.18 -0.82
N ALA A 84 -0.45 8.23 0.10
CA ALA A 84 0.02 8.38 1.46
C ALA A 84 1.55 8.32 1.59
N ALA A 85 2.25 7.75 0.61
CA ALA A 85 3.72 7.66 0.63
C ALA A 85 4.35 9.04 0.34
N GLU A 86 4.99 9.62 1.34
CA GLU A 86 5.64 10.94 1.25
C GLU A 86 7.11 10.85 0.84
N ALA A 87 7.85 9.89 1.39
CA ALA A 87 9.28 9.74 1.14
C ALA A 87 9.75 8.29 1.22
N LEU A 88 10.78 7.94 0.47
CA LEU A 88 11.49 6.67 0.57
C LEU A 88 12.99 6.95 0.66
N TYR A 89 13.65 6.47 1.71
CA TYR A 89 15.05 6.77 1.97
C TYR A 89 15.79 5.62 2.65
N ALA A 90 17.11 5.62 2.53
CA ALA A 90 18.02 4.72 3.24
C ALA A 90 18.12 5.15 4.71
N GLN A 91 17.86 4.24 5.65
CA GLN A 91 17.97 4.52 7.09
C GLN A 91 19.37 5.03 7.47
N GLU A 92 20.40 4.50 6.83
CA GLU A 92 21.81 4.68 7.19
C GLU A 92 22.36 6.05 6.78
N SER A 93 22.02 6.53 5.58
CA SER A 93 22.54 7.79 5.03
C SER A 93 21.50 8.92 4.97
N GLY A 94 20.21 8.58 4.99
CA GLY A 94 19.13 9.52 4.71
C GLY A 94 18.92 9.81 3.22
N ASP A 95 19.71 9.21 2.33
CA ASP A 95 19.57 9.41 0.89
C ASP A 95 18.30 8.73 0.37
N GLY A 96 17.60 9.41 -0.55
CA GLY A 96 16.33 8.90 -1.06
C GLY A 96 15.59 9.90 -1.93
N ILE A 97 14.28 9.80 -1.90
CA ILE A 97 13.37 10.67 -2.64
C ILE A 97 12.19 11.11 -1.79
N LEU A 98 11.76 12.35 -2.03
CA LEU A 98 10.45 12.85 -1.68
C LEU A 98 9.54 12.69 -2.90
N PHE A 99 8.40 12.03 -2.73
CA PHE A 99 7.46 11.85 -3.83
C PHE A 99 6.79 13.18 -4.18
N GLN A 100 6.75 13.49 -5.48
CA GLN A 100 6.06 14.68 -5.97
C GLN A 100 4.56 14.48 -5.94
N GLU A 101 3.81 15.56 -5.76
CA GLU A 101 2.36 15.55 -5.87
C GLU A 101 1.92 15.14 -7.29
N GLU A 102 0.98 14.19 -7.36
CA GLU A 102 0.37 13.76 -8.61
C GLU A 102 -1.15 13.84 -8.45
N SER A 103 -1.83 14.46 -9.43
CA SER A 103 -3.29 14.62 -9.41
C SER A 103 -4.03 13.29 -9.25
N TYR A 104 -3.48 12.21 -9.84
CA TYR A 104 -3.99 10.86 -9.70
C TYR A 104 -4.11 10.41 -8.23
N TYR A 105 -3.15 10.80 -7.39
CA TYR A 105 -3.11 10.42 -5.99
C TYR A 105 -3.65 11.50 -5.04
N SER A 106 -4.30 12.55 -5.56
CA SER A 106 -5.05 13.47 -4.70
C SER A 106 -6.13 12.71 -3.92
N GLU A 107 -6.38 13.10 -2.67
CA GLU A 107 -7.36 12.42 -1.81
C GLU A 107 -8.75 12.34 -2.46
N GLN A 108 -9.17 13.43 -3.11
CA GLN A 108 -10.44 13.51 -3.82
C GLN A 108 -10.52 12.48 -4.95
N ALA A 109 -9.51 12.45 -5.83
CA ALA A 109 -9.48 11.51 -6.94
C ALA A 109 -9.40 10.05 -6.45
N TYR A 110 -8.69 9.79 -5.34
CA TYR A 110 -8.60 8.46 -4.74
C TYR A 110 -9.95 8.00 -4.21
N LEU A 111 -10.64 8.84 -3.43
CA LEU A 111 -11.96 8.54 -2.87
C LEU A 111 -13.00 8.28 -3.98
N GLU A 112 -12.96 9.03 -5.07
CA GLU A 112 -13.84 8.80 -6.23
C GLU A 112 -13.60 7.41 -6.86
N ARG A 113 -12.33 7.01 -7.06
CA ARG A 113 -12.00 5.68 -7.60
C ARG A 113 -12.38 4.56 -6.63
N SER A 114 -12.12 4.74 -5.34
CA SER A 114 -12.46 3.75 -4.29
C SER A 114 -13.97 3.48 -4.24
N LYS A 115 -14.80 4.53 -4.36
CA LYS A 115 -16.26 4.41 -4.45
C LYS A 115 -16.72 3.62 -5.68
N GLN A 116 -16.19 3.96 -6.86
CA GLN A 116 -16.52 3.26 -8.11
C GLN A 116 -16.17 1.76 -8.05
N LEU A 117 -15.04 1.41 -7.42
CA LEU A 117 -14.67 0.01 -7.20
C LEU A 117 -15.71 -0.73 -6.33
N CYS A 118 -16.14 -0.12 -5.22
CA CYS A 118 -17.15 -0.70 -4.34
C CYS A 118 -18.50 -0.94 -5.04
N GLU A 119 -18.95 0.02 -5.85
CA GLU A 119 -20.20 -0.08 -6.61
C GLU A 119 -20.13 -1.19 -7.67
N SER A 120 -19.04 -1.23 -8.46
CA SER A 120 -18.84 -2.26 -9.49
C SER A 120 -18.75 -3.69 -8.93
N THR A 121 -18.27 -3.84 -7.69
CA THR A 121 -18.19 -5.14 -7.00
C THR A 121 -19.57 -5.61 -6.53
N THR A 122 -20.44 -4.66 -6.19
CA THR A 122 -21.81 -4.92 -5.76
C THR A 122 -22.66 -5.41 -6.93
N GLU A 123 -22.55 -4.78 -8.11
CA GLU A 123 -23.27 -5.18 -9.32
C GLU A 123 -22.84 -6.57 -9.84
N LYS A 124 -21.54 -6.88 -9.84
CA LYS A 124 -21.03 -8.19 -10.31
C LYS A 124 -21.46 -9.38 -9.45
N LYS A 125 -21.69 -9.19 -8.14
CA LYS A 125 -22.18 -10.25 -7.24
C LYS A 125 -23.64 -10.63 -7.51
N VAL A 126 -24.47 -9.71 -8.00
CA VAL A 126 -25.90 -9.98 -8.30
C VAL A 126 -26.07 -10.94 -9.49
N VAL A 127 -25.14 -10.93 -10.46
CA VAL A 127 -25.28 -11.66 -11.73
C VAL A 127 -24.86 -13.15 -11.64
N LYS A 128 -24.12 -13.59 -10.61
CA LYS A 128 -23.55 -14.97 -10.53
C LYS A 128 -24.18 -15.91 -9.48
N LYS A 129 -25.50 -16.03 -9.42
CA LYS A 129 -26.17 -17.20 -8.77
C LYS A 129 -26.95 -18.03 -9.80
N LYS A 130 -26.29 -18.97 -10.47
CA LYS A 130 -26.95 -20.15 -11.06
C LYS A 130 -26.77 -21.31 -10.09
N SER A 131 -27.85 -21.76 -9.46
CA SER A 131 -27.84 -22.88 -8.52
C SER A 131 -27.45 -24.18 -9.23
N SER A 132 -26.39 -24.84 -8.77
CA SER A 132 -26.05 -26.19 -9.22
C SER A 132 -27.05 -27.18 -8.63
N HIS A 133 -27.86 -27.78 -9.50
CA HIS A 133 -28.83 -28.80 -9.12
C HIS A 133 -28.12 -30.16 -9.12
N LEU A 134 -27.52 -30.54 -7.99
CA LEU A 134 -27.00 -31.89 -7.81
C LEU A 134 -28.14 -32.81 -7.39
N LYS A 135 -28.51 -33.76 -8.25
CA LYS A 135 -29.52 -34.79 -7.95
C LYS A 135 -28.85 -35.96 -7.21
N LEU A 136 -29.37 -36.28 -6.03
CA LEU A 136 -29.02 -37.47 -5.26
C LEU A 136 -29.60 -38.70 -5.96
N VAL A 137 -28.74 -39.64 -6.35
CA VAL A 137 -29.14 -40.96 -6.86
C VAL A 137 -29.24 -41.91 -5.66
N LYS A 138 -30.37 -42.61 -5.56
CA LYS A 138 -30.67 -43.60 -4.50
C LYS A 138 -30.27 -45.00 -4.94
#